data_AF-A0A7S0L609-F1
#
_entry.id   AF-A0A7S0L609-F1
#
_cell.length_a   1.000
_cell.length_b   1.000
_cell.length_c   1.000
_cell.angle_alpha   90.00
_cell.angle_beta   90.00
_cell.angle_gamma   90.00
#
_symmetry.space_group_name_H-M   'P 1'
#
loop_
_entity.id
_entity.type
_entity.pdbx_description
1 polymer ?
#
loop_
_entity_poly.entity_id
_entity_poly.type
_entity_poly.pdbx_seq_one_letter_code
_entity_poly.pdbx_strand_id
1 'polypeptide(L)'
;HVTEGAKTVHVGVFVDVSRSCAPMAPSRVACLEALATSYARAGQLVYFTLWALSRRVVCLGTRLAPKAAVSELKRARYDGGTDLSLLGRLLYEAGPQGLGCNAAILLSDGVNNLLGKQMPDLSLAEACALPVHVPLPPTDGPNANLALLRWVAYQTGGCAQLSLCSPDEFADAVTGIAEHTILEKLTTNLDEYVEAWTDDELQTTPDFRLALLRVPAAADGSIRCSGVCNPQSRAPPAAVTLRVRRGGSLATFTLPIKPPGTAASDCDSDISHRGCGRLLQVNHAQMSLSRLQTELFDPEVAKGLMTELACAAGIASEHSSLLKLSLPEQFADHGLDCPTGHVAHAEWKAMMARRHKEQVQRAAAEADMRKLKLSSLVWPMTRRYMQMVDATPPRWGETLEQNVAGTQGISRRSSGRAMLQRRGSGRGRDHCWVSPSGC
;
A
#
# COMPACT_ATOMS: atom_id res chain seq x y z
N HIS A 1 -28.21 38.57 29.27
CA HIS A 1 -27.16 37.63 28.83
C HIS A 1 -26.28 37.30 30.02
N VAL A 2 -26.42 36.08 30.55
CA VAL A 2 -25.53 35.59 31.61
C VAL A 2 -24.16 35.41 30.97
N THR A 3 -23.16 36.12 31.49
CA THR A 3 -21.75 35.94 31.15
C THR A 3 -21.32 34.56 31.64
N GLU A 4 -21.37 33.56 30.77
CA GLU A 4 -20.65 32.30 31.00
C GLU A 4 -19.19 32.65 31.28
N GLY A 5 -18.67 32.22 32.43
CA GLY A 5 -17.28 32.47 32.80
C GLY A 5 -16.33 31.98 31.71
N ALA A 6 -15.28 32.76 31.43
CA ALA A 6 -14.30 32.42 30.40
C ALA A 6 -13.81 30.98 30.58
N LYS A 7 -14.01 30.15 29.56
CA LYS A 7 -13.64 28.73 29.60
C LYS A 7 -12.12 28.61 29.64
N THR A 8 -11.60 27.98 30.68
CA THR A 8 -10.16 27.72 30.83
C THR A 8 -9.76 26.48 30.04
N VAL A 9 -8.69 26.58 29.27
CA VAL A 9 -8.10 25.50 28.47
C VAL A 9 -6.66 25.26 28.90
N HIS A 10 -6.28 23.99 29.05
CA HIS A 10 -4.93 23.57 29.38
C HIS A 10 -4.34 22.77 28.21
N VAL A 11 -3.23 23.23 27.65
CA VAL A 11 -2.58 22.60 26.49
C VAL A 11 -1.20 22.10 26.88
N GLY A 12 -0.91 20.84 26.59
CA GLY A 12 0.44 20.30 26.68
C GLY A 12 1.25 20.63 25.44
N VAL A 13 2.51 21.02 25.58
CA VAL A 13 3.40 21.27 24.43
C VAL A 13 4.67 20.46 24.63
N PHE A 14 4.89 19.50 23.73
CA PHE A 14 6.06 18.66 23.68
C PHE A 14 6.99 19.20 22.61
N VAL A 15 8.18 19.64 23.01
CA VAL A 15 9.14 20.32 22.15
C VAL A 15 10.36 19.44 21.98
N ASP A 16 10.60 18.98 20.75
CA ASP A 16 11.82 18.27 20.40
C ASP A 16 13.00 19.23 20.39
N VAL A 17 13.91 19.12 21.36
CA VAL A 17 15.09 19.96 21.50
C VAL A 17 16.36 19.30 20.96
N SER A 18 16.23 18.38 20.01
CA SER A 18 17.36 17.88 19.25
C SER A 18 18.04 18.95 18.41
N ARG A 19 19.29 18.71 18.01
CA ARG A 19 20.04 19.66 17.18
C ARG A 19 19.40 19.89 15.80
N SER A 20 18.80 18.87 15.20
CA SER A 20 18.12 19.00 13.90
C SER A 20 16.92 19.94 13.97
N CYS A 21 16.30 20.03 15.13
CA CYS A 21 15.16 20.91 15.40
C CYS A 21 15.54 22.38 15.73
N ALA A 22 16.83 22.69 15.94
CA ALA A 22 17.27 24.05 16.31
C ALA A 22 16.86 25.15 15.32
N PRO A 23 16.92 24.95 13.99
CA PRO A 23 16.48 25.96 13.01
C PRO A 23 14.99 26.32 13.13
N MET A 24 14.17 25.42 13.68
CA MET A 24 12.72 25.62 13.83
C MET A 24 12.34 26.39 15.11
N ALA A 25 13.31 26.74 15.98
CA ALA A 25 13.04 27.42 17.24
C ALA A 25 12.20 28.71 17.09
N PRO A 26 12.46 29.61 16.11
CA PRO A 26 11.63 30.80 15.91
C PRO A 26 10.18 30.46 15.55
N SER A 27 9.96 29.52 14.63
CA SER A 27 8.63 29.11 14.19
C SER A 27 7.80 28.47 15.32
N ARG A 28 8.45 27.77 16.24
CA ARG A 28 7.80 27.18 17.42
C ARG A 28 7.32 28.22 18.42
N VAL A 29 8.13 29.26 18.63
CA VAL A 29 7.73 30.42 19.43
C VAL A 29 6.54 31.12 18.79
N ALA A 30 6.59 31.37 17.49
CA ALA A 30 5.48 31.99 16.74
C ALA A 30 4.20 31.13 16.83
N CYS A 31 4.31 29.81 16.73
CA CYS A 31 3.18 28.88 16.92
C CYS A 31 2.55 29.02 18.32
N LEU A 32 3.36 29.11 19.39
CA LEU A 32 2.86 29.28 20.75
C LEU A 32 2.16 30.64 20.96
N GLU A 33 2.71 31.70 20.37
CA GLU A 33 2.10 33.04 20.37
C GLU A 33 0.78 33.08 19.59
N ALA A 34 0.73 32.41 18.44
CA ALA A 34 -0.47 32.27 17.62
C ALA A 34 -1.58 31.50 18.36
N LEU A 35 -1.24 30.39 19.03
CA LEU A 35 -2.19 29.63 19.86
C LEU A 35 -2.78 30.50 20.97
N ALA A 36 -1.94 31.25 21.68
CA ALA A 36 -2.40 32.15 22.74
C ALA A 36 -3.37 33.21 22.20
N THR A 37 -3.05 33.79 21.04
CA THR A 37 -3.88 34.79 20.37
C THR A 37 -5.21 34.20 19.91
N SER A 38 -5.17 32.99 19.33
CA SER A 38 -6.34 32.27 18.85
C SER A 38 -7.27 31.89 20.02
N TYR A 39 -6.76 31.31 21.11
CA TYR A 39 -7.58 31.00 22.29
C TYR A 39 -8.21 32.26 22.90
N ALA A 40 -7.48 33.38 22.96
CA ALA A 40 -8.02 34.65 23.42
C ALA A 40 -9.16 35.16 22.51
N ARG A 41 -9.00 35.06 21.18
CA ARG A 41 -10.07 35.38 20.21
C ARG A 41 -11.31 34.50 20.39
N ALA A 42 -11.14 33.25 20.80
CA ALA A 42 -12.23 32.33 21.12
C ALA A 42 -12.90 32.61 22.47
N GLY A 43 -12.45 33.64 23.21
CA GLY A 43 -12.94 33.94 24.56
C GLY A 43 -12.48 32.93 25.62
N GLN A 44 -11.38 32.22 25.36
CA GLN A 44 -10.86 31.16 26.24
C GLN A 44 -9.55 31.60 26.90
N LEU A 45 -9.39 31.26 28.18
CA LEU A 45 -8.13 31.47 28.91
C LEU A 45 -7.25 30.23 28.76
N VAL A 46 -6.09 30.36 28.13
CA VAL A 46 -5.18 29.23 27.89
C VAL A 46 -3.98 29.21 28.83
N TYR A 47 -3.67 28.02 29.33
CA TYR A 47 -2.42 27.70 30.04
C TYR A 47 -1.65 26.63 29.29
N PHE A 48 -0.32 26.70 29.35
CA PHE A 48 0.56 25.74 28.70
C PHE A 48 1.41 24.98 29.71
N THR A 49 1.53 23.68 29.56
CA THR A 49 2.61 22.91 30.20
C THR A 49 3.63 22.53 29.13
N LEU A 50 4.89 22.84 29.37
CA LEU A 50 5.97 22.64 28.40
C LEU A 50 6.86 21.48 28.83
N TRP A 51 7.15 20.58 27.91
CA TRP A 51 8.18 19.55 28.06
C TRP A 51 9.18 19.62 26.92
N ALA A 52 10.46 19.59 27.25
CA ALA A 52 11.54 19.39 26.31
C ALA A 52 11.82 17.89 26.14
N LEU A 53 11.78 17.42 24.90
CA LEU A 53 12.05 16.06 24.50
C LEU A 53 13.43 15.99 23.82
N SER A 54 14.31 15.14 24.33
CA SER A 54 15.60 14.82 23.72
C SER A 54 15.90 13.33 23.97
N ARG A 55 17.06 12.98 24.54
CA ARG A 55 17.32 11.65 25.12
C ARG A 55 16.60 11.42 26.44
N ARG A 56 16.07 12.51 27.02
CA ARG A 56 15.31 12.54 28.27
C ARG A 56 14.19 13.56 28.09
N VAL A 57 13.15 13.38 28.88
CA VAL A 57 12.07 14.35 29.03
C VAL A 57 12.39 15.27 30.19
N VAL A 58 12.26 16.57 29.98
CA VAL A 58 12.38 17.59 31.02
C VAL A 58 11.14 18.48 31.00
N CYS A 59 10.41 18.56 32.11
CA CYS A 59 9.34 19.54 32.25
C CYS A 59 9.96 20.93 32.44
N LEU A 60 9.71 21.85 31.51
CA LEU A 60 10.19 23.23 31.56
C LEU A 60 9.29 24.12 32.44
N GLY A 61 8.03 23.73 32.61
CA GLY A 61 7.11 24.36 33.54
C GLY A 61 5.66 23.93 33.30
N THR A 62 4.86 24.02 34.36
CA THR A 62 3.46 23.57 34.39
C THR A 62 2.49 24.76 34.47
N ARG A 63 1.37 24.67 33.75
CA ARG A 63 0.29 25.69 33.72
C ARG A 63 0.80 27.12 33.60
N LEU A 64 1.77 27.32 32.71
CA LEU A 64 2.35 28.62 32.41
C LEU A 64 1.35 29.48 31.64
N ALA A 65 1.24 30.75 32.03
CA ALA A 65 0.57 31.74 31.20
C ALA A 65 1.33 31.93 29.87
N PRO A 66 0.68 32.41 28.79
CA PRO A 66 1.29 32.50 27.46
C PRO A 66 2.67 33.17 27.42
N LYS A 67 2.81 34.33 28.08
CA LYS A 67 4.08 35.07 28.13
C LYS A 67 5.20 34.30 28.84
N ALA A 68 4.86 33.58 29.92
CA ALA A 68 5.82 32.76 30.66
C ALA A 68 6.23 31.53 29.84
N ALA A 69 5.27 30.87 29.17
CA ALA A 69 5.54 29.75 28.30
C ALA A 69 6.47 30.13 27.13
N VAL A 70 6.23 31.27 26.48
CA VAL A 70 7.12 31.80 25.43
C VAL A 70 8.52 32.09 25.96
N SER A 71 8.63 32.68 27.16
CA SER A 71 9.92 32.94 27.80
C SER A 71 10.70 31.66 28.09
N GLU A 72 10.05 30.63 28.62
CA GLU A 72 10.69 29.34 28.89
C GLU A 72 11.08 28.61 27.60
N LEU A 73 10.23 28.65 26.56
CA LEU A 73 10.57 28.06 25.27
C LEU A 73 11.79 28.72 24.62
N LYS A 74 11.94 30.05 24.74
CA LYS A 74 13.12 30.79 24.25
C LYS A 74 14.42 30.41 24.99
N ARG A 75 14.32 29.88 26.21
CA ARG A 75 15.46 29.42 27.03
C ARG A 75 15.83 27.96 26.77
N ALA A 76 15.02 27.22 26.02
CA ALA A 76 15.27 25.82 25.71
C ALA A 76 16.62 25.65 24.99
N ARG A 77 17.41 24.67 25.46
CA ARG A 77 18.70 24.34 24.85
C ARG A 77 18.52 23.20 23.86
N TYR A 78 19.07 23.38 22.66
CA TYR A 78 18.99 22.43 21.56
C TYR A 78 20.26 21.59 21.49
N ASP A 79 20.40 20.64 22.42
CA ASP A 79 21.65 19.90 22.65
C ASP A 79 21.45 18.38 22.77
N GLY A 80 20.97 17.74 21.70
CA GLY A 80 20.88 16.28 21.73
C GLY A 80 20.39 15.63 20.45
N GLY A 81 20.13 14.34 20.58
CA GLY A 81 19.26 13.59 19.69
C GLY A 81 17.84 13.50 20.26
N THR A 82 16.95 12.89 19.49
CA THR A 82 15.54 12.70 19.80
C THR A 82 15.30 11.24 20.16
N ASP A 83 14.59 10.99 21.26
CA ASP A 83 14.03 9.68 21.60
C ASP A 83 12.49 9.80 21.65
N LEU A 84 11.83 9.38 20.57
CA LEU A 84 10.37 9.44 20.46
C LEU A 84 9.67 8.33 21.26
N SER A 85 10.37 7.31 21.75
CA SER A 85 9.76 6.25 22.57
C SER A 85 9.18 6.79 23.89
N LEU A 86 9.71 7.93 24.36
CA LEU A 86 9.28 8.61 25.58
C LEU A 86 7.90 9.30 25.45
N LEU A 87 7.36 9.40 24.22
CA LEU A 87 6.10 10.10 23.96
C LEU A 87 4.91 9.44 24.68
N GLY A 88 4.85 8.10 24.77
CA GLY A 88 3.75 7.40 25.44
C GLY A 88 3.61 7.80 26.92
N ARG A 89 4.73 7.89 27.63
CA ARG A 89 4.77 8.36 29.03
C ARG A 89 4.35 9.84 29.16
N LEU A 90 4.79 10.69 28.24
CA LEU A 90 4.40 12.10 28.21
C LEU A 90 2.90 12.29 28.00
N LEU A 91 2.30 11.51 27.10
CA LEU A 91 0.86 11.53 26.86
C LEU A 91 0.08 11.10 28.10
N TYR A 92 0.57 10.09 28.81
CA TYR A 92 -0.01 9.69 30.10
C TYR A 92 0.08 10.82 31.15
N GLU A 93 1.24 11.44 31.31
CA GLU A 93 1.45 12.55 32.26
C GLU A 93 0.62 13.81 31.91
N ALA A 94 0.42 14.09 30.63
CA ALA A 94 -0.39 15.22 30.16
C ALA A 94 -1.90 14.91 30.18
N GLY A 95 -2.28 13.63 30.07
CA GLY A 95 -3.67 13.20 29.91
C GLY A 95 -4.55 13.42 31.15
N PRO A 96 -5.81 12.93 31.11
CA PRO A 96 -6.80 13.13 32.16
C PRO A 96 -6.37 12.62 33.55
N GLN A 97 -5.55 11.57 33.59
CA GLN A 97 -5.05 10.97 34.83
C GLN A 97 -3.84 11.72 35.42
N GLY A 98 -3.19 12.57 34.64
CA GLY A 98 -2.06 13.39 35.05
C GLY A 98 -2.47 14.84 35.23
N LEU A 99 -1.94 15.73 34.38
CA LEU A 99 -2.18 17.17 34.48
C LEU A 99 -3.52 17.64 33.90
N GLY A 100 -4.28 16.75 33.27
CA GLY A 100 -5.60 17.03 32.71
C GLY A 100 -5.56 18.06 31.58
N CYS A 101 -4.60 17.95 30.68
CA CYS A 101 -4.58 18.75 29.46
C CYS A 101 -5.79 18.41 28.57
N ASN A 102 -6.33 19.40 27.86
CA ASN A 102 -7.40 19.23 26.88
C ASN A 102 -6.89 18.74 25.53
N ALA A 103 -5.65 19.11 25.17
CA ALA A 103 -4.97 18.71 23.96
C ALA A 103 -3.45 18.77 24.17
N ALA A 104 -2.70 18.10 23.31
CA ALA A 104 -1.25 18.20 23.26
C ALA A 104 -0.79 18.70 21.88
N ILE A 105 0.37 19.35 21.85
CA ILE A 105 1.02 19.83 20.63
C ILE A 105 2.43 19.26 20.60
N LEU A 106 2.76 18.50 19.56
CA LEU A 106 4.10 17.95 19.37
C LEU A 106 4.83 18.76 18.30
N LEU A 107 5.92 19.42 18.72
CA LEU A 107 6.81 20.21 17.86
C LEU A 107 8.08 19.40 17.62
N SER A 108 8.13 18.60 16.54
CA SER A 108 9.25 17.73 16.18
C SER A 108 9.42 17.63 14.67
N ASP A 109 10.61 17.23 14.22
CA ASP A 109 10.88 16.81 12.83
C ASP A 109 10.55 15.32 12.59
N GLY A 110 10.22 14.57 13.63
CA GLY A 110 9.87 13.15 13.54
C GLY A 110 11.07 12.21 13.34
N VAL A 111 12.30 12.71 13.43
CA VAL A 111 13.50 11.89 13.22
C VAL A 111 13.97 11.32 14.56
N ASN A 112 13.65 10.05 14.81
CA ASN A 112 14.20 9.32 15.94
C ASN A 112 15.64 8.85 15.63
N ASN A 113 16.63 9.36 16.36
CA ASN A 113 18.04 9.05 16.13
C ASN A 113 18.75 8.43 17.35
N LEU A 114 18.03 8.12 18.43
CA LEU A 114 18.54 7.49 19.64
C LEU A 114 17.78 6.20 19.95
N LEU A 115 18.53 5.10 20.16
CA LEU A 115 18.05 3.74 20.44
C LEU A 115 17.16 3.17 19.31
N GLY A 116 17.52 1.99 18.81
CA GLY A 116 17.17 1.56 17.45
C GLY A 116 15.68 1.55 17.12
N LYS A 117 15.25 2.38 16.15
CA LYS A 117 13.97 2.31 15.41
C LYS A 117 12.71 2.02 16.25
N GLN A 118 12.73 2.24 17.57
CA GLN A 118 11.57 1.97 18.40
C GLN A 118 10.57 3.10 18.18
N MET A 119 9.42 2.70 17.66
CA MET A 119 8.28 3.58 17.46
C MET A 119 7.67 3.91 18.83
N PRO A 120 7.07 5.10 18.99
CA PRO A 120 6.33 5.42 20.20
C PRO A 120 5.22 4.39 20.43
N ASP A 121 5.21 3.81 21.63
CA ASP A 121 4.13 2.94 22.06
C ASP A 121 2.96 3.79 22.53
N LEU A 122 1.94 3.89 21.67
CA LEU A 122 0.71 4.63 21.94
C LEU A 122 -0.34 3.76 22.63
N SER A 123 -0.10 2.48 22.92
CA SER A 123 -1.05 1.63 23.65
C SER A 123 -1.30 2.13 25.08
N LEU A 124 -0.26 2.69 25.72
CA LEU A 124 -0.38 3.41 27.00
C LEU A 124 -1.21 4.70 26.86
N ALA A 125 -1.20 5.31 25.66
CA ALA A 125 -1.99 6.48 25.34
C ALA A 125 -3.43 6.11 24.91
N GLU A 126 -3.75 4.86 24.57
CA GLU A 126 -5.16 4.42 24.35
C GLU A 126 -6.00 4.57 25.64
N ALA A 127 -5.35 4.54 26.81
CA ALA A 127 -5.99 4.92 28.08
C ALA A 127 -6.19 6.44 28.25
N CYS A 128 -5.55 7.26 27.42
CA CYS A 128 -5.55 8.72 27.45
C CYS A 128 -6.14 9.30 26.16
N ALA A 129 -7.42 9.69 26.19
CA ALA A 129 -8.13 10.40 25.13
C ALA A 129 -7.63 11.84 24.88
N LEU A 130 -6.30 12.05 24.80
CA LEU A 130 -5.65 13.33 24.62
C LEU A 130 -5.24 13.52 23.15
N PRO A 131 -5.92 14.40 22.38
CA PRO A 131 -5.56 14.62 20.98
C PRO A 131 -4.20 15.31 20.83
N VAL A 132 -3.33 14.75 19.99
CA VAL A 132 -2.00 15.31 19.70
C VAL A 132 -1.99 16.00 18.34
N HIS A 133 -1.91 17.32 18.36
CA HIS A 133 -1.77 18.14 17.15
C HIS A 133 -0.30 18.33 16.80
N VAL A 134 0.05 18.18 15.53
CA VAL A 134 1.43 18.24 15.05
C VAL A 134 1.52 19.24 13.90
N PRO A 135 1.99 20.48 14.13
CA PRO A 135 2.25 21.39 13.03
C PRO A 135 3.46 20.86 12.24
N LEU A 136 3.27 20.63 10.94
CA LEU A 136 4.29 19.99 10.11
C LEU A 136 5.51 20.92 9.94
N PRO A 137 6.74 20.40 9.99
CA PRO A 137 7.93 21.20 9.73
C PRO A 137 7.92 21.78 8.30
N PRO A 138 8.65 22.88 8.04
CA PRO A 138 8.78 23.47 6.72
C PRO A 138 9.29 22.44 5.69
N THR A 139 8.79 22.49 4.46
CA THR A 139 9.24 21.60 3.36
C THR A 139 10.69 21.85 2.96
N ASP A 140 11.17 23.07 3.15
CA ASP A 140 12.55 23.49 2.84
C ASP A 140 13.50 23.30 4.05
N GLY A 141 13.01 22.58 5.07
CA GLY A 141 13.66 22.38 6.36
C GLY A 141 14.55 21.13 6.45
N PRO A 142 15.08 20.84 7.65
CA PRO A 142 15.85 19.62 7.90
C PRO A 142 15.02 18.36 7.58
N ASN A 143 15.69 17.28 7.18
CA ASN A 143 15.06 15.98 6.89
C ASN A 143 14.02 15.65 7.97
N ALA A 144 12.75 15.60 7.60
CA ALA A 144 11.64 15.35 8.52
C ALA A 144 10.89 14.08 8.13
N ASN A 145 10.48 13.30 9.12
CA ASN A 145 9.63 12.13 8.91
C ASN A 145 8.15 12.53 9.03
N LEU A 146 7.61 13.12 7.97
CA LEU A 146 6.21 13.57 7.92
C LEU A 146 5.21 12.42 8.11
N ALA A 147 5.57 11.21 7.66
CA ALA A 147 4.74 10.02 7.79
C ALA A 147 4.53 9.67 9.27
N LEU A 148 5.61 9.63 10.05
CA LEU A 148 5.54 9.38 11.49
C LEU A 148 4.73 10.45 12.22
N LEU A 149 4.98 11.73 11.91
CA LEU A 149 4.28 12.85 12.54
C LEU A 149 2.77 12.79 12.27
N ARG A 150 2.38 12.47 11.03
CA ARG A 150 0.98 12.25 10.65
C ARG A 150 0.38 11.04 11.37
N TRP A 151 1.11 9.94 11.41
CA TRP A 151 0.69 8.73 12.11
C TRP A 151 0.40 9.02 13.59
N VAL A 152 1.31 9.67 14.33
CA VAL A 152 1.09 10.02 15.75
C VAL A 152 -0.16 10.89 15.94
N ALA A 153 -0.32 11.92 15.10
CA ALA A 153 -1.48 12.80 15.22
C ALA A 153 -2.78 12.05 14.97
N TYR A 154 -2.86 11.22 13.93
CA TYR A 154 -4.07 10.51 13.58
C TYR A 154 -4.43 9.40 14.56
N GLN A 155 -3.44 8.68 15.10
CA GLN A 155 -3.68 7.65 16.12
C GLN A 155 -4.25 8.22 17.43
N THR A 156 -3.98 9.49 17.72
CA THR A 156 -4.47 10.15 18.94
C THR A 156 -5.72 11.01 18.69
N GLY A 157 -6.24 11.05 17.46
CA GLY A 157 -7.38 11.90 17.08
C GLY A 157 -7.04 13.40 16.96
N GLY A 158 -5.75 13.74 16.88
CA GLY A 158 -5.26 15.08 16.57
C GLY A 158 -5.08 15.34 15.07
N CYS A 159 -4.37 16.41 14.70
CA CYS A 159 -4.21 16.84 13.30
C CYS A 159 -2.76 17.13 12.92
N ALA A 160 -2.35 16.79 11.69
CA ALA A 160 -1.00 17.00 11.18
C ALA A 160 -0.98 17.44 9.70
N GLN A 161 -1.50 18.64 9.43
CA GLN A 161 -1.76 19.09 8.06
C GLN A 161 -1.27 20.48 7.75
N LEU A 162 -1.31 21.37 8.75
CA LEU A 162 -0.85 22.73 8.60
C LEU A 162 0.62 22.82 8.98
N SER A 163 1.36 23.66 8.28
CA SER A 163 2.79 23.83 8.48
C SER A 163 3.08 24.81 9.61
N LEU A 164 4.24 24.64 10.26
CA LEU A 164 4.86 25.63 11.15
C LEU A 164 5.16 26.96 10.47
N CYS A 165 5.15 27.03 9.12
CA CYS A 165 5.24 28.27 8.37
C CYS A 165 3.97 29.15 8.48
N SER A 166 2.82 28.55 8.80
CA SER A 166 1.53 29.24 8.94
C SER A 166 0.96 29.05 10.36
N PRO A 167 1.60 29.64 11.39
CA PRO A 167 1.26 29.39 12.78
C PRO A 167 -0.16 29.84 13.16
N ASP A 168 -0.67 30.93 12.57
CA ASP A 168 -2.02 31.45 12.83
C ASP A 168 -3.11 30.49 12.32
N GLU A 169 -2.95 29.95 11.11
CA GLU A 169 -3.88 28.96 10.55
C GLU A 169 -3.90 27.68 11.39
N PHE A 170 -2.72 27.19 11.79
CA PHE A 170 -2.63 26.03 12.67
C PHE A 170 -3.32 26.29 14.01
N ALA A 171 -3.05 27.44 14.62
CA ALA A 171 -3.67 27.83 15.89
C ALA A 171 -5.20 27.89 15.76
N ASP A 172 -5.72 28.56 14.74
CA ASP A 172 -7.17 28.70 14.51
C ASP A 172 -7.85 27.35 14.24
N ALA A 173 -7.16 26.39 13.61
CA ALA A 173 -7.65 25.03 13.43
C ALA A 173 -7.68 24.22 14.74
N VAL A 174 -6.67 24.37 15.60
CA VAL A 174 -6.60 23.69 16.91
C VAL A 174 -7.67 24.24 17.87
N THR A 175 -7.82 25.57 17.95
CA THR A 175 -8.81 26.22 18.80
C THR A 175 -10.25 26.05 18.30
N GLY A 176 -10.41 25.71 17.01
CA GLY A 176 -11.71 25.52 16.37
C GLY A 176 -12.40 26.82 15.96
N ILE A 177 -11.67 27.95 15.96
CA ILE A 177 -12.15 29.22 15.39
C ILE A 177 -12.25 29.13 13.87
N ALA A 178 -11.29 28.47 13.23
CA ALA A 178 -11.37 28.24 11.81
C ALA A 178 -12.57 27.33 11.52
N GLU A 179 -13.44 27.78 10.61
CA GLU A 179 -14.61 27.02 10.16
C GLU A 179 -14.23 25.89 9.19
N HIS A 180 -13.18 25.15 9.50
CA HIS A 180 -12.84 23.96 8.74
C HIS A 180 -13.89 22.88 9.02
N THR A 181 -14.43 22.33 7.93
CA THR A 181 -15.23 21.11 7.98
C THR A 181 -14.29 19.94 8.20
N ILE A 182 -14.53 19.12 9.23
CA ILE A 182 -13.67 18.02 9.65
C ILE A 182 -14.53 16.78 9.90
N LEU A 183 -14.12 15.64 9.37
CA LEU A 183 -14.63 14.32 9.72
C LEU A 183 -14.09 13.92 11.10
N GLU A 184 -15.00 13.79 12.07
CA GLU A 184 -14.71 13.37 13.44
C GLU A 184 -14.82 11.86 13.66
N LYS A 185 -15.67 11.19 12.89
CA LYS A 185 -15.85 9.74 12.99
C LYS A 185 -16.33 9.15 11.67
N LEU A 186 -15.76 8.02 11.31
CA LEU A 186 -16.24 7.15 10.23
C LEU A 186 -16.72 5.86 10.90
N THR A 187 -17.96 5.47 10.63
CA THR A 187 -18.51 4.20 11.12
C THR A 187 -19.15 3.47 9.95
N THR A 188 -19.18 2.16 10.01
CA THR A 188 -19.89 1.32 9.05
C THR A 188 -21.03 0.61 9.77
N ASN A 189 -21.99 0.06 9.03
CA ASN A 189 -22.98 -0.85 9.61
C ASN A 189 -22.36 -2.19 10.09
N LEU A 190 -21.04 -2.36 9.96
CA LEU A 190 -20.28 -3.51 10.44
C LEU A 190 -19.56 -3.23 11.77
N ASP A 191 -19.66 -2.00 12.32
CA ASP A 191 -18.95 -1.55 13.54
C ASP A 191 -19.28 -2.42 14.77
N GLU A 192 -20.48 -2.99 14.82
CA GLU A 192 -20.94 -3.86 15.91
C GLU A 192 -20.37 -5.29 15.85
N TYR A 193 -19.77 -5.70 14.72
CA TYR A 193 -19.25 -7.04 14.53
C TYR A 193 -17.75 -7.08 14.83
N VAL A 194 -17.37 -7.68 15.96
CA VAL A 194 -15.96 -7.82 16.41
C VAL A 194 -15.06 -8.39 15.30
N GLU A 195 -15.55 -9.33 14.51
CA GLU A 195 -14.78 -9.93 13.42
C GLU A 195 -14.40 -8.91 12.33
N ALA A 196 -15.19 -7.85 12.12
CA ALA A 196 -14.88 -6.80 11.15
C ALA A 196 -13.69 -5.93 11.61
N TRP A 197 -13.40 -5.89 12.91
CA TRP A 197 -12.27 -5.13 13.46
C TRP A 197 -10.93 -5.83 13.23
N THR A 198 -10.96 -7.17 13.15
CA THR A 198 -9.81 -8.05 12.95
C THR A 198 -9.62 -8.50 11.50
N ASP A 199 -10.48 -8.05 10.59
CA ASP A 199 -10.48 -8.45 9.19
C ASP A 199 -9.49 -7.58 8.39
N ASP A 200 -8.33 -8.14 8.07
CA ASP A 200 -7.29 -7.46 7.28
C ASP A 200 -7.74 -7.19 5.82
N GLU A 201 -8.78 -7.88 5.33
CA GLU A 201 -9.34 -7.67 3.99
C GLU A 201 -10.41 -6.56 3.98
N LEU A 202 -10.82 -6.05 5.15
CA LEU A 202 -11.69 -4.88 5.30
C LEU A 202 -10.87 -3.68 5.81
N GLN A 203 -10.47 -2.83 4.86
CA GLN A 203 -9.69 -1.64 5.17
C GLN A 203 -10.42 -0.40 4.67
N THR A 204 -10.46 0.66 5.49
CA THR A 204 -10.94 1.98 5.03
C THR A 204 -9.88 3.04 5.21
N THR A 205 -9.97 4.09 4.43
CA THR A 205 -9.19 5.31 4.62
C THR A 205 -10.11 6.53 4.51
N PRO A 206 -10.26 7.32 5.58
CA PRO A 206 -9.72 7.09 6.93
C PRO A 206 -10.22 5.78 7.56
N ASP A 207 -9.49 5.25 8.54
CA ASP A 207 -9.82 3.95 9.15
C ASP A 207 -11.05 4.08 10.05
N PHE A 208 -12.07 3.25 9.82
CA PHE A 208 -13.33 3.25 10.56
C PHE A 208 -13.19 2.74 11.99
N ARG A 209 -12.12 1.98 12.27
CA ARG A 209 -11.81 1.43 13.60
C ARG A 209 -11.31 2.50 14.56
N LEU A 210 -10.88 3.66 14.05
CA LEU A 210 -10.41 4.75 14.88
C LEU A 210 -11.58 5.41 15.60
N ALA A 211 -11.48 5.46 16.94
CA ALA A 211 -12.52 6.04 17.79
C ALA A 211 -12.79 7.52 17.49
N LEU A 212 -11.75 8.25 17.09
CA LEU A 212 -11.79 9.67 16.74
C LEU A 212 -10.91 9.92 15.52
N LEU A 213 -11.45 10.66 14.56
CA LEU A 213 -10.77 11.14 13.37
C LEU A 213 -10.69 12.67 13.40
N ARG A 214 -9.70 13.24 12.71
CA ARG A 214 -9.70 14.67 12.35
C ARG A 214 -9.22 14.85 10.92
N VAL A 215 -10.02 14.35 9.98
CA VAL A 215 -9.75 14.51 8.55
C VAL A 215 -10.53 15.72 8.03
N PRO A 216 -9.89 16.84 7.67
CA PRO A 216 -10.58 18.00 7.12
C PRO A 216 -11.16 17.66 5.75
N ALA A 217 -12.14 18.47 5.37
CA ALA A 217 -12.52 18.60 3.98
C ALA A 217 -11.35 19.17 3.15
N ALA A 218 -11.26 18.74 1.90
CA ALA A 218 -10.36 19.34 0.93
C ALA A 218 -10.81 20.79 0.60
N ALA A 219 -10.00 21.51 -0.19
CA ALA A 219 -10.26 22.91 -0.55
C ALA A 219 -11.62 23.11 -1.28
N ASP A 220 -12.12 22.07 -1.94
CA ASP A 220 -13.44 22.03 -2.59
C ASP A 220 -14.60 21.73 -1.59
N GLY A 221 -14.29 21.58 -0.30
CA GLY A 221 -15.26 21.20 0.73
C GLY A 221 -15.56 19.71 0.78
N SER A 222 -14.92 18.87 -0.04
CA SER A 222 -15.19 17.43 -0.09
C SER A 222 -14.46 16.66 1.01
N ILE A 223 -15.14 15.70 1.62
CA ILE A 223 -14.53 14.67 2.48
C ILE A 223 -14.54 13.36 1.70
N ARG A 224 -13.36 12.78 1.52
CA ARG A 224 -13.19 11.54 0.75
C ARG A 224 -12.96 10.39 1.71
N CYS A 225 -13.82 9.38 1.59
CA CYS A 225 -13.68 8.10 2.28
C CYS A 225 -13.61 7.02 1.21
N SER A 226 -12.72 6.06 1.41
CA SER A 226 -12.50 4.93 0.52
C SER A 226 -12.28 3.68 1.34
N GLY A 227 -12.51 2.52 0.76
CA GLY A 227 -12.21 1.26 1.42
C GLY A 227 -12.18 0.09 0.45
N VAL A 228 -11.57 -0.99 0.91
CA VAL A 228 -11.48 -2.27 0.23
C VAL A 228 -12.17 -3.30 1.13
N CYS A 229 -12.94 -4.18 0.52
CA CYS A 229 -13.58 -5.32 1.16
C CYS A 229 -13.55 -6.47 0.17
N ASN A 230 -13.13 -7.64 0.60
CA ASN A 230 -13.25 -8.86 -0.21
C ASN A 230 -14.66 -9.44 -0.04
N PRO A 231 -15.51 -9.39 -1.09
CA PRO A 231 -16.88 -9.88 -0.99
C PRO A 231 -16.98 -11.41 -0.83
N GLN A 232 -15.87 -12.14 -1.07
CA GLN A 232 -15.84 -13.60 -0.92
C GLN A 232 -15.61 -14.03 0.54
N SER A 233 -14.92 -13.22 1.33
CA SER A 233 -14.70 -13.48 2.76
C SER A 233 -15.80 -12.86 3.64
N ARG A 234 -16.33 -11.69 3.26
CA ARG A 234 -17.37 -10.98 4.02
C ARG A 234 -18.35 -10.22 3.13
N ALA A 235 -19.58 -10.07 3.59
CA ALA A 235 -20.54 -9.16 2.96
C ALA A 235 -20.04 -7.69 3.05
N PRO A 236 -20.04 -6.93 1.95
CA PRO A 236 -19.61 -5.55 1.98
C PRO A 236 -20.51 -4.69 2.90
N PRO A 237 -19.98 -3.61 3.49
CA PRO A 237 -20.81 -2.70 4.28
C PRO A 237 -21.94 -2.13 3.42
N ALA A 238 -23.15 -2.08 3.98
CA ALA A 238 -24.36 -1.58 3.31
C ALA A 238 -24.59 -0.08 3.54
N ALA A 239 -23.93 0.50 4.55
CA ALA A 239 -23.98 1.92 4.81
C ALA A 239 -22.71 2.40 5.53
N VAL A 240 -22.35 3.65 5.27
CA VAL A 240 -21.29 4.38 5.95
C VAL A 240 -21.89 5.59 6.64
N THR A 241 -21.63 5.73 7.93
CA THR A 241 -22.06 6.89 8.72
C THR A 241 -20.86 7.78 9.01
N LEU A 242 -20.96 9.04 8.56
CA LEU A 242 -19.98 10.09 8.72
C LEU A 242 -20.44 11.07 9.79
N ARG A 243 -19.61 11.32 10.79
CA ARG A 243 -19.82 12.41 11.76
C ARG A 243 -18.87 13.55 11.38
N VAL A 244 -19.44 14.68 10.99
CA VAL A 244 -18.70 15.84 10.47
C VAL A 244 -18.96 17.05 11.37
N ARG A 245 -17.90 17.77 11.73
CA ARG A 245 -17.96 19.01 12.49
C ARG A 245 -17.48 20.18 11.63
N ARG A 246 -18.14 21.33 11.73
CA ARG A 246 -17.66 22.62 11.21
C ARG A 246 -17.77 23.65 12.32
N GLY A 247 -16.63 24.12 12.82
CA GLY A 247 -16.59 24.98 14.01
C GLY A 247 -17.26 24.30 15.22
N GLY A 248 -18.27 24.95 15.81
CA GLY A 248 -19.09 24.37 16.88
C GLY A 248 -20.27 23.49 16.44
N SER A 249 -20.56 23.42 15.14
CA SER A 249 -21.71 22.68 14.61
C SER A 249 -21.34 21.25 14.26
N LEU A 250 -22.18 20.29 14.66
CA LEU A 250 -21.98 18.87 14.42
C LEU A 250 -23.13 18.31 13.59
N ALA A 251 -22.80 17.52 12.57
CA ALA A 251 -23.76 16.81 11.72
C ALA A 251 -23.38 15.35 11.57
N THR A 252 -24.38 14.49 11.38
CA THR A 252 -24.20 13.07 11.09
C THR A 252 -24.94 12.72 9.81
N PHE A 253 -24.24 12.07 8.88
CA PHE A 253 -24.76 11.66 7.59
C PHE A 253 -24.62 10.15 7.46
N THR A 254 -25.69 9.46 7.08
CA THR A 254 -25.63 8.04 6.73
C THR A 254 -25.80 7.90 5.23
N LEU A 255 -24.77 7.36 4.58
CA LEU A 255 -24.69 7.16 3.15
C LEU A 255 -24.87 5.67 2.84
N PRO A 256 -25.89 5.30 2.05
CA PRO A 256 -26.07 3.90 1.65
C PRO A 256 -25.00 3.49 0.63
N ILE A 257 -24.41 2.32 0.84
CA ILE A 257 -23.55 1.64 -0.13
C ILE A 257 -24.41 0.64 -0.89
N LYS A 258 -24.58 0.86 -2.20
CA LYS A 258 -25.31 -0.09 -3.04
C LYS A 258 -24.46 -1.35 -3.25
N PRO A 259 -25.03 -2.57 -3.09
CA PRO A 259 -24.28 -3.80 -3.31
C PRO A 259 -23.83 -3.95 -4.77
N PRO A 260 -22.69 -4.63 -5.00
CA PRO A 260 -22.18 -4.90 -6.34
C PRO A 260 -23.09 -5.91 -7.06
N GLY A 261 -24.15 -5.40 -7.69
CA GLY A 261 -25.13 -6.20 -8.42
C GLY A 261 -26.47 -5.51 -8.67
N THR A 262 -26.87 -4.57 -7.81
CA THR A 262 -28.12 -3.79 -7.99
C THR A 262 -27.94 -2.53 -8.86
N ALA A 263 -26.71 -2.17 -9.21
CA ALA A 263 -26.40 -1.12 -10.21
C ALA A 263 -26.31 -1.69 -11.64
N ALA A 264 -27.07 -2.74 -11.92
CA ALA A 264 -27.13 -3.44 -13.21
C ALA A 264 -28.56 -3.57 -13.76
N SER A 265 -29.54 -2.95 -13.10
CA SER A 265 -30.98 -3.10 -13.42
C SER A 265 -31.59 -1.86 -14.07
N ASP A 266 -30.88 -0.73 -14.11
CA ASP A 266 -31.40 0.52 -14.67
C ASP A 266 -30.61 0.86 -15.93
N CYS A 267 -31.10 0.33 -17.05
CA CYS A 267 -30.44 0.22 -18.36
C CYS A 267 -29.87 1.51 -19.01
N ASP A 268 -30.06 2.70 -18.43
CA ASP A 268 -29.39 3.96 -18.85
C ASP A 268 -28.48 4.58 -17.78
N SER A 269 -28.65 4.24 -16.50
CA SER A 269 -27.80 4.74 -15.40
C SER A 269 -26.53 3.90 -15.19
N ASP A 270 -26.51 2.69 -15.74
CA ASP A 270 -25.47 1.68 -15.57
C ASP A 270 -24.10 2.10 -16.14
N ILE A 271 -24.06 2.85 -17.24
CA ILE A 271 -22.79 3.32 -17.84
C ILE A 271 -22.19 4.43 -16.96
N SER A 272 -23.03 5.38 -16.52
CA SER A 272 -22.60 6.47 -15.65
C SER A 272 -22.19 5.99 -14.26
N HIS A 273 -22.90 5.03 -13.66
CA HIS A 273 -22.54 4.49 -12.34
C HIS A 273 -21.29 3.61 -12.37
N ARG A 274 -21.12 2.76 -13.40
CA ARG A 274 -19.87 2.01 -13.61
C ARG A 274 -18.70 2.94 -13.92
N GLY A 275 -18.96 4.00 -14.69
CA GLY A 275 -18.02 5.08 -14.96
C GLY A 275 -17.59 5.79 -13.68
N CYS A 276 -18.54 6.18 -12.81
CA CYS A 276 -18.26 6.77 -11.51
C CYS A 276 -17.48 5.84 -10.59
N GLY A 277 -17.84 4.55 -10.52
CA GLY A 277 -17.09 3.56 -9.75
C GLY A 277 -15.64 3.41 -10.23
N ARG A 278 -15.44 3.37 -11.55
CA ARG A 278 -14.10 3.32 -12.14
C ARG A 278 -13.32 4.63 -11.91
N LEU A 279 -13.97 5.79 -12.02
CA LEU A 279 -13.36 7.09 -11.73
C LEU A 279 -12.96 7.21 -10.25
N LEU A 280 -13.81 6.74 -9.34
CA LEU A 280 -13.49 6.67 -7.91
C LEU A 280 -12.34 5.72 -7.64
N GLN A 281 -12.27 4.57 -8.31
CA GLN A 281 -11.14 3.64 -8.23
C GLN A 281 -9.84 4.28 -8.72
N VAL A 282 -9.87 4.97 -9.86
CA VAL A 282 -8.70 5.68 -10.42
C VAL A 282 -8.27 6.81 -9.49
N ASN A 283 -9.20 7.61 -8.99
CA ASN A 283 -8.91 8.70 -8.06
C ASN A 283 -8.35 8.17 -6.73
N HIS A 284 -8.94 7.11 -6.16
CA HIS A 284 -8.41 6.43 -4.99
C HIS A 284 -6.99 5.93 -5.25
N ALA A 285 -6.75 5.31 -6.41
CA ALA A 285 -5.43 4.82 -6.76
C ALA A 285 -4.42 5.97 -6.89
N GLN A 286 -4.75 7.08 -7.56
CA GLN A 286 -3.87 8.26 -7.62
C GLN A 286 -3.53 8.83 -6.23
N MET A 287 -4.52 8.91 -5.35
CA MET A 287 -4.30 9.35 -3.97
C MET A 287 -3.39 8.38 -3.21
N SER A 288 -3.63 7.07 -3.32
CA SER A 288 -2.81 6.04 -2.69
C SER A 288 -1.38 6.04 -3.23
N LEU A 289 -1.17 6.26 -4.54
CA LEU A 289 0.16 6.46 -5.11
C LEU A 289 0.89 7.66 -4.46
N SER A 290 0.21 8.80 -4.33
CA SER A 290 0.80 9.99 -3.69
C SER A 290 1.13 9.75 -2.21
N ARG A 291 0.33 8.96 -1.49
CA ARG A 291 0.61 8.57 -0.11
C ARG A 291 1.79 7.63 -0.01
N LEU A 292 1.83 6.56 -0.83
CA LEU A 292 2.93 5.60 -0.86
C LEU A 292 4.28 6.29 -1.14
N GLN A 293 4.30 7.32 -1.99
CA GLN A 293 5.50 8.15 -2.23
C GLN A 293 5.98 8.91 -0.99
N THR A 294 5.08 9.27 -0.07
CA THR A 294 5.40 10.10 1.10
C THR A 294 5.47 9.32 2.41
N GLU A 295 4.84 8.14 2.50
CA GLU A 295 4.64 7.39 3.74
C GLU A 295 5.62 6.22 3.90
N LEU A 296 6.08 5.61 2.80
CA LEU A 296 7.04 4.52 2.86
C LEU A 296 8.48 5.04 2.90
N PHE A 297 9.22 4.57 3.90
CA PHE A 297 10.64 4.89 4.07
C PHE A 297 11.54 4.15 3.05
N ASP A 298 11.12 2.97 2.57
CA ASP A 298 11.85 2.19 1.58
C ASP A 298 11.34 2.48 0.16
N PRO A 299 12.16 3.11 -0.71
CA PRO A 299 11.74 3.48 -2.05
C PRO A 299 11.51 2.31 -2.99
N GLU A 300 12.16 1.15 -2.79
CA GLU A 300 12.02 0.00 -3.69
C GLU A 300 10.72 -0.76 -3.43
N VAL A 301 10.35 -0.92 -2.16
CA VAL A 301 9.05 -1.47 -1.77
C VAL A 301 7.91 -0.55 -2.19
N ALA A 302 8.09 0.77 -2.02
CA ALA A 302 7.11 1.76 -2.48
C ALA A 302 6.87 1.66 -3.99
N LYS A 303 7.92 1.58 -4.81
CA LYS A 303 7.81 1.42 -6.28
C LYS A 303 7.05 0.14 -6.67
N GLY A 304 7.33 -0.98 -6.02
CA GLY A 304 6.61 -2.24 -6.28
C GLY A 304 5.12 -2.12 -6.04
N LEU A 305 4.72 -1.64 -4.87
CA LEU A 305 3.32 -1.42 -4.49
C LEU A 305 2.63 -0.39 -5.38
N MET A 306 3.33 0.70 -5.73
CA MET A 306 2.82 1.71 -6.64
C MET A 306 2.55 1.14 -8.03
N THR A 307 3.43 0.27 -8.52
CA THR A 307 3.26 -0.36 -9.84
C THR A 307 2.05 -1.29 -9.85
N GLU A 308 1.91 -2.13 -8.83
CA GLU A 308 0.76 -3.04 -8.69
C GLU A 308 -0.57 -2.26 -8.65
N LEU A 309 -0.61 -1.21 -7.84
CA LEU A 309 -1.79 -0.38 -7.66
C LEU A 309 -2.15 0.43 -8.92
N ALA A 310 -1.14 0.95 -9.64
CA ALA A 310 -1.35 1.61 -10.92
C ALA A 310 -1.89 0.63 -11.99
N CYS A 311 -1.33 -0.57 -12.07
CA CYS A 311 -1.78 -1.63 -12.98
C CYS A 311 -3.24 -2.04 -12.71
N ALA A 312 -3.61 -2.26 -11.44
CA ALA A 312 -4.97 -2.64 -11.06
C ALA A 312 -6.00 -1.55 -11.40
N ALA A 313 -5.63 -0.28 -11.27
CA ALA A 313 -6.47 0.87 -11.61
C ALA A 313 -6.43 1.25 -13.10
N GLY A 314 -5.53 0.66 -13.90
CA GLY A 314 -5.32 1.05 -15.31
C GLY A 314 -4.73 2.45 -15.46
N ILE A 315 -3.95 2.91 -14.47
CA ILE A 315 -3.23 4.18 -14.51
C ILE A 315 -1.89 3.95 -15.20
N ALA A 316 -1.54 4.85 -16.11
CA ALA A 316 -0.22 4.83 -16.72
C ALA A 316 0.85 5.10 -15.65
N SER A 317 1.72 4.12 -15.41
CA SER A 317 2.90 4.22 -14.55
C SER A 317 4.18 4.28 -15.40
N GLU A 318 5.33 4.49 -14.74
CA GLU A 318 6.67 4.45 -15.34
C GLU A 318 6.96 3.12 -16.06
N HIS A 319 6.22 2.06 -15.69
CA HIS A 319 6.30 0.72 -16.26
C HIS A 319 5.18 0.41 -17.26
N SER A 320 4.29 1.36 -17.52
CA SER A 320 3.28 1.26 -18.56
C SER A 320 3.81 1.88 -19.86
N SER A 321 3.70 1.14 -20.96
CA SER A 321 4.00 1.64 -22.30
C SER A 321 2.70 1.85 -23.06
N LEU A 322 2.53 3.06 -23.61
CA LEU A 322 1.40 3.34 -24.49
C LEU A 322 1.67 2.73 -25.86
N LEU A 323 1.01 1.60 -26.14
CA LEU A 323 1.08 0.95 -27.45
C LEU A 323 0.00 1.53 -28.37
N LYS A 324 0.42 2.35 -29.33
CA LYS A 324 -0.45 2.78 -30.42
C LYS A 324 -0.44 1.72 -31.52
N LEU A 325 -1.50 0.91 -31.54
CA LEU A 325 -1.69 -0.13 -32.54
C LEU A 325 -2.49 0.44 -33.71
N SER A 326 -1.89 0.52 -34.89
CA SER A 326 -2.55 0.97 -36.12
C SER A 326 -2.71 -0.14 -37.14
N LEU A 327 -1.82 -1.14 -37.12
CA LEU A 327 -1.80 -2.24 -38.08
C LEU A 327 -2.42 -3.51 -37.50
N PRO A 328 -3.10 -4.33 -38.31
CA PRO A 328 -3.71 -5.58 -37.87
C PRO A 328 -2.68 -6.58 -37.30
N GLU A 329 -1.44 -6.56 -37.81
CA GLU A 329 -0.34 -7.42 -37.36
C GLU A 329 0.03 -7.12 -35.90
N GLN A 330 0.04 -5.84 -35.52
CA GLN A 330 0.40 -5.43 -34.16
C GLN A 330 -0.61 -5.96 -33.13
N PHE A 331 -1.91 -5.94 -33.44
CA PHE A 331 -2.92 -6.57 -32.58
C PHE A 331 -2.69 -8.08 -32.44
N ALA A 332 -2.38 -8.75 -33.55
CA ALA A 332 -2.17 -10.19 -33.57
C ALA A 332 -0.88 -10.63 -32.85
N ASP A 333 0.18 -9.83 -32.93
CA ASP A 333 1.48 -10.13 -32.31
C ASP A 333 1.48 -9.83 -30.80
N HIS A 334 0.66 -8.88 -30.35
CA HIS A 334 0.41 -8.61 -28.94
C HIS A 334 -0.72 -9.46 -28.32
N GLY A 335 -1.37 -10.31 -29.10
CA GLY A 335 -2.47 -11.17 -28.62
C GLY A 335 -3.72 -10.39 -28.17
N LEU A 336 -3.95 -9.21 -28.75
CA LEU A 336 -5.06 -8.33 -28.39
C LEU A 336 -6.18 -8.40 -29.45
N ASP A 337 -7.43 -8.31 -28.99
CA ASP A 337 -8.58 -8.20 -29.88
C ASP A 337 -8.68 -6.80 -30.48
N CYS A 338 -8.86 -6.71 -31.80
CA CYS A 338 -9.03 -5.43 -32.49
C CYS A 338 -10.48 -4.93 -32.31
N PRO A 339 -10.73 -3.69 -31.82
CA PRO A 339 -12.08 -3.16 -31.63
C PRO A 339 -12.88 -3.05 -32.93
N THR A 340 -14.20 -3.25 -32.89
CA THR A 340 -15.08 -3.29 -34.08
C THR A 340 -15.14 -1.98 -34.89
N GLY A 341 -14.90 -0.83 -34.26
CA GLY A 341 -14.85 0.47 -34.92
C GLY A 341 -13.45 0.89 -35.40
N HIS A 342 -12.42 0.06 -35.22
CA HIS A 342 -11.05 0.36 -35.60
C HIS A 342 -10.81 0.09 -37.10
N VAL A 343 -10.07 0.96 -37.79
CA VAL A 343 -9.82 0.86 -39.25
C VAL A 343 -9.21 -0.50 -39.63
N ALA A 344 -8.35 -1.06 -38.78
CA ALA A 344 -7.70 -2.36 -38.99
C ALA A 344 -8.58 -3.59 -38.64
N HIS A 345 -9.82 -3.43 -38.16
CA HIS A 345 -10.63 -4.54 -37.64
C HIS A 345 -10.97 -5.57 -38.72
N ALA A 346 -11.36 -5.12 -39.92
CA ALA A 346 -11.72 -6.00 -41.03
C ALA A 346 -10.54 -6.88 -41.45
N GLU A 347 -9.34 -6.28 -41.57
CA GLU A 347 -8.12 -6.97 -41.96
C GLU A 347 -7.59 -7.89 -40.85
N TRP A 348 -7.64 -7.45 -39.59
CA TRP A 348 -7.28 -8.28 -38.43
C TRP A 348 -8.16 -9.53 -38.35
N LYS A 349 -9.47 -9.38 -38.52
CA LYS A 349 -10.42 -10.51 -38.48
C LYS A 349 -10.15 -11.53 -39.59
N ALA A 350 -9.85 -11.05 -40.81
CA ALA A 350 -9.46 -11.91 -41.91
C ALA A 350 -8.13 -12.64 -41.63
N MET A 351 -7.16 -11.94 -41.04
CA MET A 351 -5.86 -12.49 -40.68
C MET A 351 -5.96 -13.57 -39.58
N MET A 352 -6.74 -13.32 -38.52
CA MET A 352 -6.97 -14.28 -37.45
C MET A 352 -7.73 -15.51 -37.96
N ALA A 353 -8.71 -15.32 -38.85
CA ALA A 353 -9.39 -16.44 -39.52
C ALA A 353 -8.41 -17.29 -40.36
N ARG A 354 -7.44 -16.67 -41.04
CA ARG A 354 -6.38 -17.37 -41.77
C ARG A 354 -5.44 -18.13 -40.83
N ARG A 355 -4.93 -17.47 -39.76
CA ARG A 355 -4.06 -18.10 -38.74
C ARG A 355 -4.76 -19.30 -38.09
N HIS A 356 -6.05 -19.18 -37.77
CA HIS A 356 -6.84 -20.29 -37.21
C HIS A 356 -6.98 -21.46 -38.21
N LYS A 357 -7.25 -21.19 -39.49
CA LYS A 357 -7.30 -22.24 -40.52
C LYS A 357 -5.96 -22.97 -40.67
N GLU A 358 -4.85 -22.23 -40.69
CA GLU A 358 -3.50 -22.82 -40.76
C GLU A 358 -3.16 -23.64 -39.51
N GLN A 359 -3.57 -23.17 -38.32
CA GLN A 359 -3.38 -23.90 -37.06
C GLN A 359 -4.16 -25.22 -37.04
N VAL A 360 -5.42 -25.21 -37.50
CA VAL A 360 -6.24 -26.43 -37.62
C VAL A 360 -5.62 -27.40 -38.63
N GLN A 361 -5.11 -26.91 -39.76
CA GLN A 361 -4.44 -27.75 -40.76
C GLN A 361 -3.14 -28.37 -40.24
N ARG A 362 -2.31 -27.60 -39.50
CA ARG A 362 -1.10 -28.14 -38.86
C ARG A 362 -1.44 -29.18 -37.80
N ALA A 363 -2.43 -28.92 -36.96
CA ALA A 363 -2.88 -29.87 -35.94
C ALA A 363 -3.42 -31.18 -36.56
N ALA A 364 -4.15 -31.09 -37.67
CA ALA A 364 -4.61 -32.26 -38.43
C ALA A 364 -3.44 -33.05 -39.02
N ALA A 365 -2.47 -32.39 -39.66
CA ALA A 365 -1.28 -33.03 -40.21
C ALA A 365 -0.42 -33.70 -39.13
N GLU A 366 -0.28 -33.08 -37.95
CA GLU A 366 0.40 -33.68 -36.80
C GLU A 366 -0.35 -34.88 -36.25
N ALA A 367 -1.68 -34.83 -36.17
CA ALA A 367 -2.51 -35.95 -35.74
C ALA A 367 -2.38 -37.14 -36.69
N ASP A 368 -2.33 -36.89 -38.00
CA ASP A 368 -2.13 -37.94 -39.01
C ASP A 368 -0.72 -38.54 -38.95
N MET A 369 0.30 -37.72 -38.74
CA MET A 369 1.67 -38.20 -38.48
C MET A 369 1.77 -39.04 -37.20
N ARG A 370 1.04 -38.67 -36.14
CA ARG A 370 0.96 -39.47 -34.90
C ARG A 370 0.28 -40.82 -35.15
N LYS A 371 -0.82 -40.85 -35.91
CA LYS A 371 -1.50 -42.09 -36.30
C LYS A 371 -0.59 -43.00 -37.13
N LEU A 372 0.14 -42.44 -38.10
CA LEU A 372 1.12 -43.16 -38.92
C LEU A 372 2.24 -43.74 -38.07
N LYS A 373 2.81 -42.98 -37.13
CA LYS A 373 3.85 -43.48 -36.21
C LYS A 373 3.33 -44.60 -35.32
N LEU A 374 2.12 -44.46 -34.78
CA LEU A 374 1.49 -45.52 -34.00
C LEU A 374 1.35 -46.79 -34.84
N SER A 375 0.71 -46.71 -36.02
CA SER A 375 0.41 -47.89 -36.86
C SER A 375 1.64 -48.55 -37.48
N SER A 376 2.65 -47.79 -37.88
CA SER A 376 3.84 -48.31 -38.58
C SER A 376 4.97 -48.78 -37.66
N LEU A 377 5.15 -48.16 -36.49
CA LEU A 377 6.26 -48.46 -35.59
C LEU A 377 5.79 -49.16 -34.32
N VAL A 378 4.81 -48.58 -33.64
CA VAL A 378 4.43 -49.02 -32.29
C VAL A 378 3.61 -50.31 -32.36
N TRP A 379 2.58 -50.38 -33.19
CA TRP A 379 1.73 -51.58 -33.30
C TRP A 379 2.50 -52.86 -33.69
N PRO A 380 3.41 -52.85 -34.68
CA PRO A 380 4.23 -54.02 -34.98
C PRO A 380 5.18 -54.41 -33.84
N MET A 381 5.74 -53.43 -33.12
CA MET A 381 6.58 -53.69 -31.95
C MET A 381 5.78 -54.31 -30.80
N THR A 382 4.61 -53.76 -30.49
CA THR A 382 3.71 -54.32 -29.46
C THR A 382 3.28 -55.73 -29.82
N ARG A 383 2.98 -55.99 -31.11
CA ARG A 383 2.64 -57.34 -31.58
C ARG A 383 3.80 -58.33 -31.45
N ARG A 384 5.03 -57.92 -31.77
CA ARG A 384 6.23 -58.73 -31.56
C ARG A 384 6.52 -58.98 -30.09
N TYR A 385 6.31 -57.97 -29.24
CA TYR A 385 6.45 -58.11 -27.80
C TYR A 385 5.44 -59.09 -27.23
N MET A 386 4.16 -58.97 -27.58
CA MET A 386 3.13 -59.94 -27.19
C MET A 386 3.46 -61.34 -27.68
N GLN A 387 3.91 -61.50 -28.92
CA GLN A 387 4.38 -62.79 -29.43
C GLN A 387 5.58 -63.36 -28.65
N MET A 388 6.50 -62.53 -28.16
CA MET A 388 7.61 -62.98 -27.31
C MET A 388 7.17 -63.33 -25.88
N VAL A 389 6.16 -62.63 -25.35
CA VAL A 389 5.61 -62.89 -24.03
C VAL A 389 4.75 -64.16 -24.03
N ASP A 390 3.97 -64.38 -25.09
CA ASP A 390 3.12 -65.56 -25.25
C ASP A 390 3.92 -66.79 -25.69
N ALA A 391 5.02 -66.62 -26.43
CA ALA A 391 5.92 -67.71 -26.77
C ALA A 391 6.84 -68.03 -25.58
N THR A 392 6.45 -69.02 -24.77
CA THR A 392 7.36 -69.61 -23.79
C THR A 392 8.51 -70.30 -24.53
N PRO A 393 9.79 -69.90 -24.34
CA PRO A 393 10.90 -70.54 -25.02
C PRO A 393 10.98 -72.02 -24.61
N PRO A 394 11.20 -72.96 -25.56
CA PRO A 394 11.40 -74.35 -25.19
C PRO A 394 12.64 -74.45 -24.28
N ARG A 395 12.46 -75.03 -23.08
CA ARG A 395 13.43 -75.17 -21.97
C ARG A 395 13.60 -73.98 -21.03
N TRP A 396 12.66 -73.02 -21.02
CA TRP A 396 12.64 -71.95 -20.02
C TRP A 396 12.31 -72.53 -18.63
N GLY A 397 13.32 -72.66 -17.76
CA GLY A 397 13.20 -73.18 -16.39
C GLY A 397 13.81 -74.57 -16.15
N GLU A 398 14.46 -75.19 -17.14
CA GLU A 398 15.18 -76.46 -16.94
C GLU A 398 16.60 -76.21 -16.39
N THR A 399 16.86 -76.73 -15.20
CA THR A 399 18.18 -76.76 -14.56
C THR A 399 19.13 -77.65 -15.36
N LEU A 400 20.21 -77.06 -15.87
CA LEU A 400 21.23 -77.74 -16.66
C LEU A 400 22.11 -78.62 -15.76
N GLU A 401 21.75 -79.89 -15.61
CA GLU A 401 22.68 -80.94 -15.17
C GLU A 401 23.29 -81.68 -16.38
N GLN A 402 24.55 -82.06 -16.21
CA GLN A 402 25.54 -82.39 -17.22
C GLN A 402 25.30 -83.74 -17.94
N ASN A 403 25.60 -83.82 -19.24
CA ASN A 403 26.82 -84.46 -19.77
C ASN A 403 26.81 -84.73 -21.29
N VAL A 404 27.88 -84.26 -21.94
CA VAL A 404 28.77 -84.95 -22.89
C VAL A 404 28.17 -85.91 -23.94
N ALA A 405 28.24 -85.51 -25.22
CA ALA A 405 29.06 -86.17 -26.26
C ALA A 405 28.65 -85.75 -27.69
N GLY A 406 29.59 -85.12 -28.42
CA GLY A 406 29.71 -85.15 -29.90
C GLY A 406 28.61 -84.44 -30.73
N THR A 407 28.81 -83.87 -31.91
CA THR A 407 29.90 -83.89 -32.89
C THR A 407 29.53 -82.88 -33.99
N GLN A 408 30.50 -82.06 -34.44
CA GLN A 408 30.61 -81.37 -35.75
C GLN A 408 29.48 -80.38 -36.14
N GLY A 409 29.71 -79.15 -36.57
CA GLY A 409 30.85 -78.56 -37.27
C GLY A 409 30.34 -77.94 -38.56
N ILE A 410 30.06 -76.62 -38.58
CA ILE A 410 30.02 -75.84 -39.83
C ILE A 410 30.71 -74.49 -39.60
N SER A 411 31.64 -74.25 -40.51
CA SER A 411 32.63 -73.19 -40.53
C SER A 411 32.13 -71.98 -41.33
N ARG A 412 32.58 -70.78 -40.92
CA ARG A 412 32.97 -69.61 -41.73
C ARG A 412 32.01 -69.09 -42.81
N ARG A 413 31.72 -67.78 -42.71
CA ARG A 413 32.39 -66.80 -43.60
C ARG A 413 32.43 -65.38 -43.03
N SER A 414 33.63 -64.86 -43.09
CA SER A 414 34.10 -63.50 -42.82
C SER A 414 34.01 -62.61 -44.06
N SER A 415 33.70 -61.33 -43.86
CA SER A 415 34.31 -60.17 -44.56
C SER A 415 33.88 -58.93 -43.76
N GLY A 416 34.74 -58.31 -42.96
CA GLY A 416 35.77 -57.37 -43.43
C GLY A 416 35.21 -55.96 -43.23
N ARG A 417 35.45 -55.28 -42.09
CA ARG A 417 36.66 -54.48 -41.77
C ARG A 417 36.83 -53.39 -42.83
N ALA A 418 36.64 -52.10 -42.54
CA ALA A 418 37.55 -51.16 -41.88
C ALA A 418 36.99 -49.75 -42.21
N MET A 419 37.26 -48.63 -41.58
CA MET A 419 38.19 -48.16 -40.56
C MET A 419 37.66 -46.75 -40.19
N LEU A 420 37.69 -46.36 -38.91
CA LEU A 420 38.51 -45.25 -38.38
C LEU A 420 38.41 -43.92 -39.19
N GLN A 421 38.18 -42.75 -38.59
CA GLN A 421 38.82 -42.29 -37.36
C GLN A 421 38.27 -40.90 -36.96
N ARG A 422 38.24 -40.67 -35.64
CA ARG A 422 38.68 -39.46 -34.88
C ARG A 422 38.16 -38.09 -35.36
N ARG A 423 37.73 -37.18 -34.48
CA ARG A 423 38.20 -36.79 -33.13
C ARG A 423 37.06 -35.90 -32.58
N GLY A 424 36.53 -36.07 -31.35
CA GLY A 424 37.16 -35.65 -30.09
C GLY A 424 37.55 -34.17 -30.15
N SER A 425 37.13 -33.23 -29.31
CA SER A 425 36.60 -33.20 -27.94
C SER A 425 36.41 -31.70 -27.67
N GLY A 426 35.39 -31.23 -26.96
CA GLY A 426 35.44 -31.18 -25.51
C GLY A 426 35.06 -29.79 -25.00
N ARG A 427 34.15 -29.79 -24.03
CA ARG A 427 33.94 -28.88 -22.89
C ARG A 427 34.47 -27.45 -22.97
N GLY A 428 33.57 -26.52 -22.64
CA GLY A 428 33.90 -25.28 -21.96
C GLY A 428 32.63 -24.56 -21.52
N ARG A 429 32.28 -24.65 -20.23
CA ARG A 429 31.53 -23.59 -19.57
C ARG A 429 32.42 -22.36 -19.56
N ASP A 430 31.86 -21.18 -19.73
CA ASP A 430 32.12 -20.05 -18.83
C ASP A 430 31.17 -18.89 -19.12
N HIS A 431 30.78 -18.24 -18.03
CA HIS A 431 30.07 -16.98 -17.96
C HIS A 431 30.85 -15.86 -18.67
N CYS A 432 30.15 -14.92 -19.30
CA CYS A 432 30.47 -13.49 -19.17
C CYS A 432 29.32 -12.62 -19.69
N TRP A 433 28.87 -11.74 -18.79
CA TRP A 433 28.12 -10.53 -19.07
C TRP A 433 28.99 -9.55 -19.87
N VAL A 434 28.47 -8.98 -20.96
CA VAL A 434 28.95 -7.72 -21.52
C VAL A 434 27.77 -6.94 -22.11
N SER A 435 27.51 -5.77 -21.54
CA SER A 435 26.64 -4.70 -22.05
C SER A 435 27.13 -4.14 -23.40
N PRO A 436 26.27 -3.44 -24.14
CA PRO A 436 26.73 -2.28 -24.90
C PRO A 436 25.98 -1.01 -24.49
N SER A 437 26.74 -0.08 -23.95
CA SER A 437 26.46 1.36 -23.95
C SER A 437 26.66 1.95 -25.34
N GLY A 438 25.82 2.92 -25.72
CA GLY A 438 26.23 4.09 -26.50
C GLY A 438 25.88 4.10 -27.99
N CYS A 439 24.74 4.69 -28.32
CA CYS A 439 24.61 5.97 -29.04
C CYS A 439 23.30 6.64 -28.62
#